data_AF-M4WV61-F1
#
_entry.id   AF-M4WV61-F1
#
_cell.length_a   1.000
_cell.length_b   1.000
_cell.length_c   1.000
_cell.angle_alpha   90.00
_cell.angle_beta   90.00
_cell.angle_gamma   90.00
#
_symmetry.space_group_name_H-M   'P 1'
#
loop_
_entity.id
_entity.type
_entity.pdbx_description
1 polymer ?
#
loop_
_entity_poly.entity_id
_entity_poly.type
_entity_poly.pdbx_seq_one_letter_code
_entity_poly.pdbx_strand_id
1 'polypeptide(L)' 'MEASKAEYTRHRAVVELEPFGEFGSLDVHFFPCDVVKVATSNTIYGQPGYPHNEPLNMEEPKTCPAH' A
#
# COMPACT_ATOMS: atom_id res chain seq x y z
N MET A 1 5.97 19.48 -29.34
CA MET A 1 5.45 18.64 -28.25
C MET A 1 6.44 17.51 -28.10
N GLU A 2 7.46 17.75 -27.27
CA GLU A 2 8.51 16.76 -26.99
C GLU A 2 7.91 15.66 -26.12
N ALA A 3 8.02 14.41 -26.57
CA ALA A 3 7.47 13.25 -25.89
C ALA A 3 8.23 13.00 -24.57
N SER A 4 7.61 13.28 -23.43
CA SER A 4 8.08 12.77 -22.14
C SER A 4 7.74 11.28 -22.05
N LYS A 5 8.61 10.42 -22.58
CA LYS A 5 8.57 8.99 -22.28
C LYS A 5 9.05 8.81 -20.84
N ALA A 6 8.18 9.13 -19.88
CA ALA A 6 8.35 8.69 -18.51
C ALA A 6 8.45 7.16 -18.56
N GLU A 7 9.55 6.61 -18.07
CA GLU A 7 9.73 5.17 -17.99
C GLU A 7 8.82 4.66 -16.87
N TYR A 8 7.57 4.35 -17.22
CA TYR A 8 6.64 3.75 -16.28
C TYR A 8 7.14 2.36 -15.91
N THR A 9 7.44 2.16 -14.64
CA THR A 9 7.63 0.82 -14.08
C THR A 9 6.27 0.16 -13.89
N ARG A 10 6.23 -1.17 -13.99
CA ARG A 10 5.02 -1.96 -13.76
C ARG A 10 5.27 -2.89 -12.59
N HIS A 11 4.45 -2.76 -11.56
CA HIS A 11 4.55 -3.55 -10.34
C HIS A 11 3.31 -4.39 -10.15
N ARG A 12 3.48 -5.61 -9.64
CA ARG A 12 2.38 -6.53 -9.34
C ARG A 12 2.66 -7.24 -8.02
N ALA A 13 1.76 -7.06 -7.07
CA ALA A 13 1.72 -7.82 -5.84
C ALA A 13 0.45 -8.68 -5.82
N VAL A 14 0.56 -9.91 -5.32
CA VAL A 14 -0.58 -10.75 -4.97
C VAL A 14 -0.58 -10.84 -3.45
N VAL A 15 -1.64 -10.35 -2.82
CA VAL A 15 -1.76 -10.26 -1.37
C VAL A 15 -2.91 -11.16 -0.93
N GLU A 16 -2.66 -11.99 0.06
CA GLU A 16 -3.71 -12.79 0.69
C GLU A 16 -4.52 -11.90 1.62
N LEU A 17 -5.85 -11.96 1.47
CA LEU A 17 -6.78 -11.27 2.35
C LEU A 17 -7.41 -12.26 3.31
N GLU A 18 -7.72 -11.77 4.50
CA GLU A 18 -8.52 -12.54 5.45
C GLU A 18 -9.90 -12.89 4.86
N PRO A 19 -10.53 -13.99 5.31
CA PRO A 19 -11.83 -14.41 4.80
C PRO A 19 -12.87 -13.29 4.88
N PHE A 20 -13.70 -13.16 3.84
CA PHE A 20 -14.75 -12.15 3.76
C PHE A 20 -15.69 -12.18 5.00
N GLY A 21 -15.75 -11.06 5.71
CA GLY A 21 -16.67 -10.77 6.81
C GLY A 21 -17.42 -9.44 6.58
N GLU A 22 -18.12 -8.93 7.60
CA GLU A 22 -18.70 -7.58 7.55
C GLU A 22 -17.59 -6.52 7.71
N PHE A 23 -17.00 -6.14 6.57
CA PHE A 23 -16.02 -5.06 6.47
C PHE A 23 -16.64 -3.87 5.75
N GLY A 24 -16.35 -2.66 6.23
CA GLY A 24 -16.87 -1.40 5.72
C GLY A 24 -16.05 -0.87 4.55
N SER A 25 -14.74 -1.11 4.57
CA SER A 25 -13.81 -0.60 3.56
C SER A 25 -12.71 -1.61 3.22
N LEU A 26 -12.23 -1.54 1.97
CA LEU A 26 -10.99 -2.15 1.52
C LEU A 26 -9.95 -1.03 1.35
N ASP A 27 -8.92 -1.04 2.19
CA ASP A 27 -7.85 -0.07 2.16
C ASP A 27 -6.62 -0.63 1.44
N VAL A 28 -6.14 0.12 0.46
CA VAL A 28 -4.90 -0.20 -0.29
C VAL A 28 -3.87 0.87 0.03
N HIS A 29 -2.76 0.45 0.65
CA HIS A 29 -1.65 1.31 1.02
C HIS A 29 -0.44 1.06 0.13
N PHE A 30 0.09 2.15 -0.42
CA PHE A 30 1.35 2.16 -1.16
C PHE A 30 2.47 2.55 -0.20
N PHE A 31 3.37 1.61 0.03
CA PHE A 31 4.57 1.81 0.82
C PHE A 31 5.77 2.07 -0.09
N PRO A 32 6.88 2.60 0.48
CA PRO A 32 8.14 2.65 -0.24
C PRO A 32 8.59 1.28 -0.75
N CYS A 33 9.47 1.27 -1.76
CA CYS A 33 9.97 0.04 -2.37
C CYS A 33 8.88 -0.81 -3.04
N ASP A 34 7.85 -0.16 -3.58
CA ASP A 34 6.74 -0.78 -4.31
C ASP A 34 5.99 -1.85 -3.50
N VAL A 35 6.10 -1.78 -2.17
CA VAL A 35 5.37 -2.67 -1.26
C VAL A 35 3.91 -2.20 -1.21
N VAL A 36 2.99 -3.11 -1.48
CA VAL A 36 1.55 -2.85 -1.38
C VAL A 36 0.99 -3.65 -0.22
N LYS A 37 0.34 -2.96 0.72
CA LYS A 37 -0.42 -3.59 1.81
C LYS A 37 -1.89 -3.37 1.57
N VAL A 38 -2.67 -4.43 1.74
CA VAL A 38 -4.11 -4.39 1.58
C VAL A 38 -4.74 -4.93 2.85
N ALA A 39 -5.70 -4.20 3.39
CA ALA A 39 -6.50 -4.66 4.51
C ALA A 39 -7.96 -4.30 4.34
N THR A 40 -8.81 -5.10 4.96
CA THR A 40 -10.22 -4.80 5.15
C THR A 40 -10.40 -4.20 6.53
N SER A 41 -11.06 -3.04 6.64
CA SER A 41 -11.19 -2.31 7.90
C SER A 41 -12.62 -1.80 8.11
N ASN A 42 -13.01 -1.70 9.38
CA ASN A 42 -14.23 -1.01 9.84
C ASN A 42 -13.90 0.32 10.53
N THR A 43 -12.62 0.67 10.56
CA THR A 43 -12.04 1.79 11.27
C THR A 43 -11.18 2.60 10.30
N ILE A 44 -10.90 3.84 10.65
CA ILE A 44 -10.10 4.74 9.81
C ILE A 44 -8.69 4.89 10.37
N TYR A 45 -7.74 5.29 9.52
CA TYR A 45 -6.36 5.57 9.90
C TYR A 45 -6.28 6.45 11.17
N GLY A 46 -5.48 6.02 12.14
CA GLY A 46 -5.30 6.69 13.43
C GLY A 46 -6.32 6.33 14.52
N GLN A 47 -7.34 5.52 14.22
CA GLN A 47 -8.24 4.96 15.25
C GLN A 47 -7.70 3.66 15.85
N PRO A 48 -8.05 3.36 17.12
CA PRO A 48 -7.76 2.06 17.71
C PRO A 48 -8.30 0.92 16.84
N GLY A 49 -7.46 -0.08 16.55
CA GLY A 49 -7.84 -1.25 15.75
C GLY A 49 -7.67 -1.08 14.24
N TYR A 50 -7.12 0.04 13.74
CA TYR A 50 -6.72 0.13 12.34
C TYR A 50 -5.47 -0.72 12.06
N PRO A 51 -5.45 -1.58 11.03
CA PRO A 51 -4.36 -2.54 10.80
C PRO A 51 -3.05 -1.90 10.30
N HIS A 52 -3.09 -0.69 9.74
CA HIS A 52 -1.94 -0.03 9.11
C HIS A 52 -1.72 1.39 9.64
N ASN A 53 -1.17 1.52 10.85
CA ASN A 53 -0.88 2.82 11.48
C ASN A 53 0.53 3.34 11.19
N GLU A 54 1.17 2.82 10.16
CA GLU A 54 2.49 3.30 9.72
C GLU A 54 2.37 4.76 9.24
N PRO A 55 3.38 5.61 9.50
CA PRO A 55 3.28 7.03 9.23
C PRO A 55 3.02 7.33 7.76
N LEU A 56 2.20 8.34 7.49
CA LEU A 56 2.00 8.84 6.13
C LEU A 56 3.25 9.56 5.62
N ASN A 57 3.46 9.55 4.30
CA ASN A 57 4.59 10.20 3.63
C ASN A 57 5.96 9.71 4.11
N MET A 58 6.12 8.39 4.26
CA MET A 58 7.42 7.80 4.58
C MET A 58 8.44 8.14 3.49
N GLU A 59 9.66 8.50 3.90
CA GLU A 59 10.79 8.62 2.99
C GLU A 59 11.16 7.23 2.46
N GLU A 60 11.43 7.14 1.16
CA GLU A 60 11.87 5.88 0.57
C GLU A 60 13.30 5.56 1.03
N PRO A 61 13.55 4.36 1.57
CA PRO A 61 14.90 4.00 1.98
C PRO A 61 15.84 3.98 0.77
N LYS A 62 17.10 4.36 1.00
CA LYS A 62 18.15 4.39 -0.04
C LYS A 62 18.37 3.04 -0.73
N THR A 63 17.96 1.94 -0.10
CA THR A 63 18.05 0.59 -0.62
C THR A 63 16.76 -0.15 -0.33
N CYS A 64 16.12 -0.66 -1.37
CA CYS A 64 14.99 -1.57 -1.27
C CYS A 64 15.48 -3.02 -1.20
N PRO A 65 14.83 -3.88 -0.39
CA PRO A 65 15.12 -5.30 -0.42
C PRO A 65 14.90 -5.85 -1.83
N ALA A 66 15.85 -6.64 -2.33
CA ALA A 66 15.70 -7.35 -3.58
C ALA A 66 14.64 -8.45 -3.41
N HIS A 67 13.61 -8.41 -4.25
CA HIS A 67 12.43 -9.27 -4.18
C HIS A 67 12.68 -10.66 -4.79
#